data_AF-A0A3A5P914-F1
#
_entry.id   AF-A0A3A5P914-F1
#
_cell.length_a   1.000
_cell.length_b   1.000
_cell.length_c   1.000
_cell.angle_alpha   90.00
_cell.angle_beta   90.00
_cell.angle_gamma   90.00
#
_symmetry.space_group_name_H-M   'P 1'
#
loop_
_entity.id
_entity.type
_entity.pdbx_description
1 polymer ?
#
loop_
_entity_poly.entity_id
_entity_poly.type
_entity_poly.pdbx_seq_one_letter_code
_entity_poly.pdbx_strand_id
1 'polypeptide(L)'
;MEKNSLKYTGLLAFIVWGALLLMHLLPSITMGGRVLRRVDILGDVRRPSKPVSEPDSLLPPPPKVKPAFVDTCRAGMTCIEDYSDSTMRGMTRFYQALDELAKAPRPVRIAYFGDSFIEADILTADLREMLQQKYGGCGVGFVTITSMTSGFRPTVRHSFSGWQSHSVMDSVFFDRSKLGVSGHYFIPNTGAYVELRGQKNYASRLDTCQRASIFFYNRGTTTLSVRVNRGEATTETFEPIDDLQEMTVEGNIGSVRWTVESADSTLFYGLAMDGTSGIVLDNFSLRGSSGLSLRSVPVWMMREFNEQRPYDLIILQYGLNVATERGRNYDRYIAGMQTTVEHLKEAFPQAAILVVSVGDRDYKTEEGELRTMPGIKNLVRYQQNLAADEAVAFWNMFEAMGGEGSMAEMVHAKPSLANYDYTHINFRGGKYLAGLLYESLIYGKEQYDRRRAYYEEEP
;
A
#
# COMPACT_ATOMS: atom_id res chain seq x y z
N MET A 1 -88.44 -48.39 -64.90
CA MET A 1 -88.75 -46.99 -64.54
C MET A 1 -88.65 -46.93 -63.03
N GLU A 2 -87.60 -46.40 -62.42
CA GLU A 2 -87.38 -44.99 -62.00
C GLU A 2 -86.26 -45.06 -60.92
N LYS A 3 -85.33 -44.14 -60.67
CA LYS A 3 -84.94 -42.80 -61.15
C LYS A 3 -83.41 -42.71 -60.98
N ASN A 4 -82.71 -42.10 -61.93
CA ASN A 4 -81.24 -41.99 -61.96
C ASN A 4 -80.75 -40.95 -60.91
N SER A 5 -80.31 -41.41 -59.72
CA SER A 5 -79.96 -40.52 -58.60
C SER A 5 -78.68 -39.70 -58.83
N LEU A 6 -77.80 -40.14 -59.74
CA LEU A 6 -76.51 -39.50 -60.02
C LEU A 6 -76.65 -38.08 -60.62
N LYS A 7 -77.70 -37.80 -61.40
CA LYS A 7 -77.95 -36.44 -61.91
C LYS A 7 -78.36 -35.46 -60.80
N TYR A 8 -79.10 -35.94 -59.80
CA TYR A 8 -79.51 -35.12 -58.66
C TYR A 8 -78.34 -34.87 -57.70
N THR A 9 -77.46 -35.85 -57.49
CA THR A 9 -76.25 -35.69 -56.67
C THR A 9 -75.24 -34.74 -57.32
N GLY A 10 -75.03 -34.84 -58.63
CA GLY A 10 -74.16 -33.91 -59.36
C GLY A 10 -74.67 -32.47 -59.33
N LEU A 11 -75.97 -32.27 -59.50
CA LEU A 11 -76.59 -30.95 -59.41
C LEU A 11 -76.49 -30.37 -57.98
N LEU A 12 -76.74 -31.20 -56.95
CA LEU A 12 -76.60 -30.79 -55.56
C LEU A 12 -75.15 -30.38 -55.23
N ALA A 13 -74.16 -31.15 -55.67
CA ALA A 13 -72.76 -30.83 -55.47
C ALA A 13 -72.39 -29.50 -56.14
N PHE A 14 -72.90 -29.24 -57.35
CA PHE A 14 -72.67 -27.97 -58.06
C PHE A 14 -73.34 -26.78 -57.35
N ILE A 15 -74.55 -26.97 -56.81
CA ILE A 15 -75.26 -25.95 -56.03
C ILE A 15 -74.49 -25.65 -54.73
N VAL A 16 -74.02 -26.67 -54.02
CA VAL A 16 -73.26 -26.49 -52.78
C VAL A 16 -71.94 -25.77 -53.05
N TRP A 17 -71.21 -26.15 -54.10
CA TRP A 17 -69.99 -25.46 -54.51
C TRP A 17 -70.25 -24.00 -54.89
N GLY A 18 -71.31 -23.75 -55.67
CA GLY A 18 -71.73 -22.40 -56.02
C GLY A 18 -72.10 -21.54 -54.81
N ALA A 19 -72.83 -22.11 -53.84
CA ALA A 19 -73.23 -21.43 -52.62
C ALA A 19 -72.02 -21.09 -51.73
N LEU A 20 -71.06 -22.02 -51.58
CA LEU A 20 -69.84 -21.77 -50.82
C LEU A 20 -68.99 -20.68 -51.48
N LEU A 21 -68.82 -20.71 -52.81
CA LEU A 21 -68.13 -19.66 -53.56
C LEU A 21 -68.79 -18.28 -53.37
N LEU A 22 -70.12 -18.22 -53.39
CA LEU A 22 -70.84 -16.99 -53.11
C LEU A 22 -70.60 -16.52 -51.66
N MET A 23 -70.62 -17.42 -50.69
CA MET A 23 -70.32 -17.09 -49.29
C MET A 23 -68.88 -16.63 -49.07
N HIS A 24 -67.91 -17.10 -49.88
CA HIS A 24 -66.54 -16.61 -49.85
C HIS A 24 -66.41 -15.15 -50.31
N LEU A 25 -67.27 -14.73 -51.25
CA LEU A 25 -67.30 -13.37 -51.80
C LEU A 25 -68.09 -12.39 -50.92
N LEU A 26 -68.92 -12.88 -50.00
CA LEU A 26 -69.65 -12.01 -49.06
C LEU A 26 -68.69 -11.37 -48.04
N PRO A 27 -68.87 -10.06 -47.73
CA PRO A 27 -68.15 -9.40 -46.65
C PRO A 27 -68.57 -9.95 -45.28
N SER A 28 -67.76 -9.73 -44.25
CA SER A 28 -68.05 -10.19 -42.89
C SER A 28 -69.33 -9.55 -42.36
N ILE A 29 -70.33 -10.37 -42.03
CA ILE A 29 -71.62 -9.92 -41.50
C ILE A 29 -71.57 -9.94 -39.98
N THR A 30 -72.03 -8.87 -39.35
CA THR A 30 -72.14 -8.77 -37.89
C THR A 30 -73.59 -9.01 -37.49
N MET A 31 -73.87 -10.06 -36.72
CA MET A 31 -75.21 -10.33 -36.17
C MET A 31 -75.12 -10.42 -34.64
N GLY A 32 -75.94 -9.64 -33.94
CA GLY A 32 -75.99 -9.67 -32.47
C GLY A 32 -74.67 -9.32 -31.78
N GLY A 33 -73.87 -8.41 -32.36
CA GLY A 33 -72.59 -7.97 -31.79
C GLY A 33 -71.41 -8.94 -31.98
N ARG A 34 -71.61 -10.06 -32.69
CA ARG A 34 -70.52 -10.97 -33.08
C ARG A 34 -70.33 -10.94 -34.59
N VAL A 35 -69.08 -10.78 -35.03
CA VAL A 35 -68.71 -10.83 -36.44
C VAL A 35 -68.60 -12.29 -36.85
N LEU A 36 -69.42 -12.73 -37.82
CA LEU A 36 -69.37 -14.09 -38.34
C LEU A 36 -68.08 -14.26 -39.17
N ARG A 37 -67.38 -15.39 -38.95
CA ARG A 37 -66.12 -15.70 -39.62
C ARG A 37 -66.37 -15.83 -41.13
N ARG A 38 -65.56 -15.16 -41.94
CA ARG A 38 -65.60 -15.27 -43.40
C ARG A 38 -65.30 -16.72 -43.81
N VAL A 39 -66.09 -17.26 -44.73
CA VAL A 39 -65.85 -18.58 -45.32
C VAL A 39 -64.63 -18.47 -46.24
N ASP A 40 -63.49 -19.06 -45.87
CA ASP A 40 -62.30 -19.14 -46.73
C ASP A 40 -62.08 -20.56 -47.23
N ILE A 41 -62.60 -20.85 -48.42
CA ILE A 41 -62.57 -22.21 -49.03
C ILE A 41 -61.14 -22.65 -49.34
N LEU A 42 -60.20 -21.70 -49.48
CA LEU A 42 -58.81 -21.97 -49.80
C LEU A 42 -57.88 -21.88 -48.58
N GLY A 43 -58.43 -21.71 -47.37
CA GLY A 43 -57.67 -21.53 -46.14
C GLY A 43 -56.69 -22.67 -45.86
N ASP A 44 -57.10 -23.92 -46.11
CA ASP A 44 -56.27 -25.11 -45.84
C ASP A 44 -55.20 -25.37 -46.91
N VAL A 45 -55.27 -24.70 -48.08
CA VAL A 45 -54.31 -24.87 -49.19
C VAL A 45 -53.35 -23.68 -49.30
N ARG A 46 -53.68 -22.53 -48.69
CA ARG A 46 -52.75 -21.40 -48.64
C ARG A 46 -51.60 -21.70 -47.69
N ARG A 47 -50.37 -21.61 -48.21
CA ARG A 47 -49.17 -21.63 -47.38
C ARG A 47 -49.24 -20.46 -46.40
N PRO A 48 -49.08 -20.68 -45.08
CA PRO A 48 -49.04 -19.58 -44.14
C PRO A 48 -47.87 -18.66 -44.52
N SER A 49 -48.15 -17.38 -44.74
CA SER A 49 -47.09 -16.38 -44.87
C SER A 49 -46.29 -16.37 -43.57
N LYS A 50 -44.96 -16.44 -43.65
CA LYS A 50 -44.09 -16.22 -42.49
C LYS A 50 -44.53 -14.93 -41.81
N PRO A 51 -44.73 -14.90 -40.48
CA PRO A 51 -45.00 -13.65 -39.79
C PRO A 51 -43.82 -12.73 -40.09
N VAL A 52 -44.08 -11.64 -40.80
CA VAL A 52 -43.16 -10.52 -40.84
C VAL A 52 -43.23 -9.94 -39.45
N SER A 53 -42.20 -10.18 -38.65
CA SER A 53 -42.04 -9.49 -37.38
C SER A 53 -42.06 -8.01 -37.71
N GLU A 54 -43.06 -7.28 -37.20
CA GLU A 54 -42.93 -5.83 -37.10
C GLU A 54 -41.62 -5.55 -36.35
N PRO A 55 -40.80 -4.56 -36.78
CA PRO A 55 -39.64 -4.17 -36.01
C PRO A 55 -40.17 -3.67 -34.69
N ASP A 56 -40.06 -4.52 -33.68
CA ASP A 56 -40.37 -4.19 -32.32
C ASP A 56 -39.53 -2.94 -32.01
N SER A 57 -40.19 -1.80 -31.82
CA SER A 57 -39.58 -0.56 -31.35
C SER A 57 -39.21 -0.73 -29.87
N LEU A 58 -38.53 -1.83 -29.56
CA LEU A 58 -38.01 -2.14 -28.26
C LEU A 58 -36.72 -1.35 -28.13
N LEU A 59 -36.76 -0.41 -27.19
CA LEU A 59 -35.57 0.13 -26.55
C LEU A 59 -34.56 -1.02 -26.36
N PRO A 60 -33.26 -0.78 -26.63
CA PRO A 60 -32.25 -1.81 -26.41
C PRO A 60 -32.39 -2.34 -24.97
N PRO A 61 -32.12 -3.65 -24.75
CA PRO A 61 -32.18 -4.22 -23.41
C PRO A 61 -31.33 -3.35 -22.47
N PRO A 62 -31.78 -3.12 -21.22
CA PRO A 62 -31.00 -2.33 -20.27
C PRO A 62 -29.58 -2.90 -20.21
N PRO A 63 -28.54 -2.03 -20.17
CA PRO A 63 -27.17 -2.50 -20.10
C PRO A 63 -27.07 -3.47 -18.93
N LYS A 64 -26.52 -4.66 -19.17
CA LYS A 64 -26.29 -5.63 -18.11
C LYS A 64 -25.35 -4.97 -17.11
N VAL A 65 -25.87 -4.63 -15.93
CA VAL A 65 -25.06 -4.04 -14.86
C VAL A 65 -24.08 -5.11 -14.40
N LYS A 66 -22.81 -4.91 -14.75
CA LYS A 66 -21.70 -5.71 -14.26
C LYS A 66 -21.64 -5.54 -12.73
N PRO A 67 -21.66 -6.63 -11.94
CA PRO A 67 -21.60 -6.49 -10.49
C PRO A 67 -20.30 -5.80 -10.08
N ALA A 68 -20.34 -5.02 -8.99
CA ALA A 68 -19.13 -4.41 -8.47
C ALA A 68 -18.10 -5.49 -8.12
N PHE A 69 -16.83 -5.26 -8.47
CA PHE A 69 -15.76 -6.15 -8.05
C PHE A 69 -15.67 -6.14 -6.52
N VAL A 70 -15.70 -7.32 -5.91
CA VAL A 70 -15.57 -7.49 -4.46
C VAL A 70 -14.20 -8.08 -4.17
N ASP A 71 -13.38 -7.34 -3.42
CA ASP A 71 -12.14 -7.89 -2.89
C ASP A 71 -12.47 -9.02 -1.92
N THR A 72 -11.81 -10.16 -2.09
CA THR A 72 -11.92 -11.28 -1.16
C THR A 72 -10.73 -11.24 -0.21
N CYS A 73 -10.91 -11.66 1.05
CA CYS A 73 -9.78 -11.94 1.94
C CYS A 73 -9.64 -13.45 2.16
N ARG A 74 -8.41 -13.98 2.09
CA ARG A 74 -8.16 -15.42 2.32
C ARG A 74 -8.37 -15.76 3.80
N ALA A 75 -8.99 -16.90 4.06
CA ALA A 75 -9.17 -17.40 5.43
C ALA A 75 -7.80 -17.55 6.13
N GLY A 76 -7.69 -17.04 7.36
CA GLY A 76 -6.47 -17.08 8.16
C GLY A 76 -5.44 -15.98 7.86
N MET A 77 -5.74 -15.05 6.95
CA MET A 77 -4.91 -13.88 6.66
C MET A 77 -5.64 -12.60 7.04
N THR A 78 -4.89 -11.63 7.57
CA THR A 78 -5.38 -10.27 7.79
C THR A 78 -5.08 -9.43 6.56
N CYS A 79 -6.10 -9.08 5.78
CA CYS A 79 -5.92 -8.24 4.59
C CYS A 79 -5.70 -6.77 4.94
N ILE A 80 -5.12 -6.04 3.99
CA ILE A 80 -5.10 -4.58 4.01
C ILE A 80 -6.50 -4.08 3.65
N GLU A 81 -7.07 -3.25 4.50
CA GLU A 81 -8.32 -2.53 4.24
C GLU A 81 -7.97 -1.19 3.60
N ASP A 82 -8.40 -0.97 2.36
CA ASP A 82 -8.11 0.25 1.61
C ASP A 82 -9.33 1.17 1.63
N TYR A 83 -9.27 2.25 2.42
CA TYR A 83 -10.34 3.24 2.53
C TYR A 83 -10.18 4.40 1.54
N SER A 84 -9.28 4.29 0.56
CA SER A 84 -8.99 5.41 -0.33
C SER A 84 -10.18 5.86 -1.16
N ASP A 85 -10.28 7.18 -1.26
CA ASP A 85 -11.25 7.87 -2.07
C ASP A 85 -10.61 8.31 -3.41
N SER A 86 -11.23 9.28 -4.08
CA SER A 86 -10.72 9.85 -5.33
C SER A 86 -9.31 10.47 -5.24
N THR A 87 -8.79 10.73 -4.04
CA THR A 87 -7.43 11.25 -3.83
C THR A 87 -6.34 10.18 -4.00
N MET A 88 -6.72 8.90 -4.10
CA MET A 88 -5.83 7.77 -4.39
C MET A 88 -4.68 7.62 -3.38
N ARG A 89 -4.92 7.93 -2.11
CA ARG A 89 -3.92 7.85 -1.02
C ARG A 89 -3.79 6.48 -0.35
N GLY A 90 -4.57 5.50 -0.81
CA GLY A 90 -4.47 4.10 -0.43
C GLY A 90 -3.42 3.34 -1.24
N MET A 91 -3.52 2.02 -1.28
CA MET A 91 -2.45 1.15 -1.80
C MET A 91 -2.33 1.14 -3.32
N THR A 92 -3.33 1.64 -4.03
CA THR A 92 -3.38 1.59 -5.50
C THR A 92 -2.13 2.23 -6.16
N ARG A 93 -1.67 3.40 -5.69
CA ARG A 93 -0.47 4.07 -6.23
C ARG A 93 0.79 3.23 -6.05
N PHE A 94 0.93 2.60 -4.89
CA PHE A 94 2.06 1.71 -4.62
C PHE A 94 2.03 0.49 -5.54
N TYR A 95 0.85 -0.13 -5.74
CA TYR A 95 0.71 -1.26 -6.65
C TYR A 95 0.97 -0.89 -8.12
N GLN A 96 0.58 0.32 -8.54
CA GLN A 96 0.96 0.88 -9.84
C GLN A 96 2.47 1.02 -9.98
N ALA A 97 3.15 1.57 -8.97
CA ALA A 97 4.61 1.69 -8.99
C ALA A 97 5.32 0.33 -9.12
N LEU A 98 4.76 -0.73 -8.51
CA LEU A 98 5.27 -2.10 -8.67
C LEU A 98 5.07 -2.65 -10.09
N ASP A 99 3.95 -2.35 -10.76
CA ASP A 99 3.74 -2.74 -12.18
C ASP A 99 4.73 -2.04 -13.11
N GLU A 100 5.01 -0.77 -12.82
CA GLU A 100 5.88 0.06 -13.64
C GLU A 100 7.34 -0.38 -13.61
N LEU A 101 7.77 -1.13 -12.58
CA LEU A 101 9.14 -1.67 -12.50
C LEU A 101 9.55 -2.45 -13.74
N ALA A 102 8.64 -3.19 -14.37
CA ALA A 102 8.93 -3.96 -15.58
C ALA A 102 9.04 -3.09 -16.85
N LYS A 103 8.45 -1.89 -16.86
CA LYS A 103 8.36 -1.01 -18.03
C LYS A 103 9.33 0.16 -17.97
N ALA A 104 9.46 0.77 -16.80
CA ALA A 104 10.32 1.91 -16.51
C ALA A 104 11.06 1.63 -15.19
N PRO A 105 12.18 0.86 -15.23
CA PRO A 105 12.92 0.50 -14.04
C PRO A 105 13.40 1.74 -13.28
N ARG A 106 12.92 1.88 -12.05
CA ARG A 106 13.33 2.91 -11.09
C ARG A 106 13.25 2.35 -9.68
N PRO A 107 13.82 3.03 -8.67
CA PRO A 107 13.57 2.66 -7.28
C PRO A 107 12.09 2.87 -6.95
N VAL A 108 11.46 1.85 -6.37
CA VAL A 108 10.18 1.95 -5.67
C VAL A 108 10.48 2.04 -4.17
N ARG A 109 10.21 3.20 -3.57
CA ARG A 109 10.68 3.51 -2.22
C ARG A 109 9.56 3.42 -1.18
N ILE A 110 9.88 2.74 -0.08
CA ILE A 110 9.01 2.58 1.08
C ILE A 110 9.67 3.30 2.26
N ALA A 111 8.99 4.30 2.83
CA ALA A 111 9.36 4.87 4.11
C ALA A 111 8.60 4.17 5.22
N TYR A 112 9.31 3.47 6.11
CA TYR A 112 8.70 2.81 7.26
C TYR A 112 9.01 3.61 8.53
N PHE A 113 8.00 4.34 9.02
CA PHE A 113 8.06 5.07 10.27
C PHE A 113 7.46 4.24 11.40
N GLY A 114 8.20 4.13 12.50
CA GLY A 114 7.69 3.38 13.65
C GLY A 114 8.53 3.52 14.91
N ASP A 115 8.15 2.72 15.89
CA ASP A 115 8.77 2.69 17.21
C ASP A 115 9.79 1.54 17.35
N SER A 116 9.83 0.91 18.52
CA SER A 116 10.82 -0.11 18.89
C SER A 116 10.68 -1.41 18.10
N PHE A 117 9.53 -1.71 17.48
CA PHE A 117 9.35 -2.93 16.67
C PHE A 117 10.19 -2.95 15.40
N ILE A 118 10.55 -1.78 14.87
CA ILE A 118 11.42 -1.65 13.71
C ILE A 118 12.84 -1.20 14.10
N GLU A 119 13.13 -1.09 15.41
CA GLU A 119 14.43 -0.65 15.88
C GLU A 119 15.54 -1.54 15.32
N ALA A 120 16.63 -0.93 14.86
CA ALA A 120 17.78 -1.66 14.30
C ALA A 120 17.41 -2.63 13.16
N ASP A 121 16.34 -2.31 12.42
CA ASP A 121 15.72 -3.13 11.39
C ASP A 121 15.10 -4.47 11.89
N ILE A 122 14.65 -4.59 13.15
CA ILE A 122 14.08 -5.85 13.68
C ILE A 122 13.03 -6.48 12.76
N LEU A 123 12.03 -5.71 12.32
CA LEU A 123 11.02 -6.14 11.35
C LEU A 123 11.40 -5.78 9.92
N THR A 124 11.89 -4.57 9.70
CA THR A 124 12.09 -4.02 8.35
C THR A 124 13.23 -4.71 7.58
N ALA A 125 14.18 -5.38 8.24
CA ALA A 125 15.24 -6.11 7.55
C ALA A 125 14.68 -7.25 6.69
N ASP A 126 13.85 -8.11 7.30
CA ASP A 126 13.26 -9.27 6.62
C ASP A 126 12.20 -8.84 5.61
N LEU A 127 11.41 -7.79 5.91
CA LEU A 127 10.46 -7.22 4.94
C LEU A 127 11.19 -6.69 3.70
N ARG A 128 12.30 -5.95 3.90
CA ARG A 128 13.16 -5.45 2.82
C ARG A 128 13.71 -6.60 1.99
N GLU A 129 14.24 -7.64 2.63
CA GLU A 129 14.79 -8.82 1.94
C GLU A 129 13.74 -9.51 1.07
N MET A 130 12.55 -9.81 1.61
CA MET A 130 11.49 -10.50 0.86
C MET A 130 11.01 -9.67 -0.34
N LEU A 131 10.82 -8.35 -0.16
CA LEU A 131 10.43 -7.46 -1.25
C LEU A 131 11.54 -7.30 -2.29
N GLN A 132 12.80 -7.17 -1.88
CA GLN A 132 13.94 -7.09 -2.80
C GLN A 132 14.18 -8.40 -3.57
N GLN A 133 13.92 -9.55 -2.95
CA GLN A 133 13.94 -10.84 -3.64
C GLN A 133 12.86 -10.92 -4.72
N LYS A 134 11.65 -10.43 -4.46
CA LYS A 134 10.53 -10.49 -5.40
C LYS A 134 10.63 -9.46 -6.53
N TYR A 135 10.96 -8.22 -6.20
CA TYR A 135 10.88 -7.07 -7.13
C TYR A 135 12.24 -6.49 -7.53
N GLY A 136 13.35 -7.11 -7.09
CA GLY A 136 14.69 -6.58 -7.27
C GLY A 136 14.99 -5.43 -6.30
N GLY A 137 16.17 -4.82 -6.46
CA GLY A 137 16.73 -3.85 -5.51
C GLY A 137 17.89 -4.44 -4.70
N CYS A 138 18.62 -3.54 -4.05
CA CYS A 138 19.74 -3.87 -3.18
C CYS A 138 20.03 -2.69 -2.24
N GLY A 139 20.93 -2.92 -1.28
CA GLY A 139 21.31 -1.93 -0.29
C GLY A 139 20.29 -1.81 0.85
N VAL A 140 20.73 -1.11 1.90
CA VAL A 140 20.01 -1.01 3.17
C VAL A 140 19.00 0.15 3.19
N GLY A 141 18.97 1.00 2.17
CA GLY A 141 18.18 2.22 2.16
C GLY A 141 18.81 3.33 3.00
N PHE A 142 17.97 4.19 3.57
CA PHE A 142 18.38 5.33 4.38
C PHE A 142 18.93 4.91 5.74
N VAL A 143 20.01 5.57 6.16
CA VAL A 143 20.68 5.40 7.46
C VAL A 143 21.03 6.78 8.00
N THR A 144 20.74 7.05 9.27
CA THR A 144 21.16 8.30 9.92
C THR A 144 22.68 8.41 10.03
N ILE A 145 23.22 9.62 10.12
CA ILE A 145 24.68 9.84 10.20
C ILE A 145 25.30 9.11 11.39
N THR A 146 24.69 9.26 12.58
CA THR A 146 25.02 8.47 13.77
C THR A 146 23.83 7.61 14.18
N SER A 147 24.09 6.48 14.82
CA SER A 147 23.02 5.61 15.34
C SER A 147 23.42 4.94 16.65
N MET A 148 22.55 5.05 17.66
CA MET A 148 22.68 4.32 18.93
C MET A 148 22.53 2.80 18.76
N THR A 149 21.91 2.36 17.67
CA THR A 149 21.65 0.94 17.40
C THR A 149 22.68 0.31 16.47
N SER A 150 23.66 1.09 16.00
CA SER A 150 24.72 0.63 15.09
C SER A 150 25.48 -0.60 15.60
N GLY A 151 25.63 -0.76 16.93
CA GLY A 151 26.31 -1.90 17.54
C GLY A 151 25.61 -3.25 17.39
N PHE A 152 24.29 -3.26 17.13
CA PHE A 152 23.51 -4.50 17.03
C PHE A 152 22.59 -4.56 15.79
N ARG A 153 22.51 -3.50 14.98
CA ARG A 153 21.84 -3.52 13.68
C ARG A 153 22.54 -4.52 12.75
N PRO A 154 21.85 -5.57 12.27
CA PRO A 154 22.53 -6.62 11.54
C PRO A 154 22.67 -6.31 10.05
N THR A 155 21.95 -5.31 9.52
CA THR A 155 21.78 -5.08 8.08
C THR A 155 22.91 -4.30 7.42
N VAL A 156 23.66 -3.50 8.16
CA VAL A 156 24.77 -2.67 7.65
C VAL A 156 25.80 -2.47 8.74
N ARG A 157 27.09 -2.47 8.40
CA ARG A 157 28.14 -2.04 9.32
C ARG A 157 28.27 -0.53 9.26
N HIS A 158 28.16 0.12 10.41
CA HIS A 158 28.09 1.58 10.52
C HIS A 158 29.16 2.08 11.49
N SER A 159 30.04 2.97 11.00
CA SER A 159 31.10 3.58 11.79
C SER A 159 31.14 5.08 11.52
N PHE A 160 31.26 5.88 12.56
CA PHE A 160 31.21 7.35 12.46
C PHE A 160 31.99 7.97 13.61
N SER A 161 32.45 9.20 13.42
CA SER A 161 33.08 10.02 14.46
C SER A 161 32.95 11.51 14.15
N GLY A 162 33.03 12.34 15.18
CA GLY A 162 33.09 13.79 15.03
C GLY A 162 31.75 14.46 14.78
N TRP A 163 30.62 13.86 15.19
CA TRP A 163 29.28 14.43 14.98
C TRP A 163 28.61 14.84 16.28
N GLN A 164 27.96 16.00 16.29
CA GLN A 164 26.93 16.33 17.27
C GLN A 164 25.59 15.87 16.71
N SER A 165 24.91 15.00 17.45
CA SER A 165 23.64 14.40 17.05
C SER A 165 22.50 15.09 17.77
N HIS A 166 21.47 15.47 17.03
CA HIS A 166 20.23 15.99 17.58
C HIS A 166 19.04 15.23 17.03
N SER A 167 18.09 14.90 17.89
CA SER A 167 16.88 14.15 17.58
C SER A 167 15.65 14.86 18.11
N VAL A 168 14.50 14.63 17.48
CA VAL A 168 13.19 15.03 18.00
C VAL A 168 12.87 14.41 19.38
N MET A 169 13.60 13.36 19.76
CA MET A 169 13.51 12.71 21.06
C MET A 169 14.35 13.37 22.16
N ASP A 170 15.20 14.34 21.83
CA ASP A 170 16.02 15.05 22.82
C ASP A 170 15.16 15.98 23.68
N SER A 171 15.47 16.05 24.98
CA SER A 171 14.68 16.85 25.93
C SER A 171 15.12 18.31 26.01
N VAL A 172 16.35 18.62 25.58
CA VAL A 172 16.99 19.94 25.66
C VAL A 172 17.97 20.12 24.49
N PHE A 173 18.29 21.37 24.15
CA PHE A 173 19.34 21.73 23.18
C PHE A 173 19.17 21.17 21.75
N PHE A 174 17.93 21.03 21.28
CA PHE A 174 17.64 20.75 19.86
C PHE A 174 16.69 21.79 19.27
N ASP A 175 16.74 21.97 17.95
CA ASP A 175 15.90 22.91 17.21
C ASP A 175 14.99 22.16 16.24
N ARG A 176 13.67 22.24 16.47
CA ARG A 176 12.66 21.55 15.64
C ARG A 176 12.71 22.04 14.19
N SER A 177 13.08 23.29 13.94
CA SER A 177 13.14 23.86 12.59
C SER A 177 14.25 23.27 11.72
N LYS A 178 15.18 22.51 12.34
CA LYS A 178 16.32 21.88 11.68
C LYS A 178 16.14 20.40 11.42
N LEU A 179 15.01 19.80 11.80
CA LEU A 179 14.82 18.35 11.69
C LEU A 179 14.68 17.91 10.22
N GLY A 180 15.38 16.84 9.84
CA GLY A 180 15.13 16.12 8.58
C GLY A 180 14.04 15.06 8.71
N VAL A 181 13.74 14.36 7.61
CA VAL A 181 12.68 13.34 7.52
C VAL A 181 12.80 12.23 8.58
N SER A 182 14.03 11.89 9.00
CA SER A 182 14.29 10.89 10.04
C SER A 182 14.02 11.38 11.47
N GLY A 183 13.63 12.65 11.65
CA GLY A 183 13.52 13.28 12.95
C GLY A 183 14.87 13.60 13.59
N HIS A 184 15.93 13.73 12.78
CA HIS A 184 17.29 14.05 13.23
C HIS A 184 17.93 15.15 12.38
N TYR A 185 18.94 15.80 12.95
CA TYR A 185 19.96 16.54 12.22
C TYR A 185 21.32 16.41 12.91
N PHE A 186 22.40 16.58 12.14
CA PHE A 186 23.75 16.34 12.60
C PHE A 186 24.65 17.52 12.24
N ILE A 187 25.47 17.96 13.20
CA ILE A 187 26.45 19.04 13.01
C ILE A 187 27.85 18.40 13.05
N PRO A 188 28.68 18.57 12.01
CA PRO A 188 30.03 18.02 12.00
C PRO A 188 30.99 18.86 12.85
N ASN A 189 31.91 18.19 13.52
CA ASN A 189 33.18 18.78 13.97
C ASN A 189 34.24 18.61 12.87
N THR A 190 35.39 19.27 12.99
CA THR A 190 36.50 19.13 12.04
C THR A 190 36.91 17.66 11.86
N GLY A 191 36.95 17.19 10.61
CA GLY A 191 37.32 15.81 10.27
C GLY A 191 36.24 14.77 10.59
N ALA A 192 34.99 15.18 10.81
CA ALA A 192 33.87 14.27 10.97
C ALA A 192 33.78 13.29 9.79
N TYR A 193 33.49 12.03 10.07
CA TYR A 193 33.29 11.03 9.03
C TYR A 193 32.13 10.11 9.37
N VAL A 194 31.58 9.51 8.32
CA VAL A 194 30.62 8.40 8.43
C VAL A 194 30.92 7.39 7.32
N GLU A 195 30.92 6.12 7.70
CA GLU A 195 31.19 4.99 6.83
C GLU A 195 30.11 3.92 6.98
N LEU A 196 29.57 3.50 5.84
CA LEU A 196 28.67 2.37 5.72
C LEU A 196 29.36 1.26 4.93
N ARG A 197 29.22 0.01 5.39
CA ARG A 197 29.68 -1.17 4.66
C ARG A 197 28.57 -2.22 4.60
N GLY A 198 28.39 -2.78 3.41
CA GLY A 198 27.51 -3.91 3.20
C GLY A 198 27.95 -5.13 4.01
N GLN A 199 27.04 -6.08 4.17
CA GLN A 199 27.29 -7.33 4.88
C GLN A 199 26.49 -8.49 4.29
N LYS A 200 27.01 -9.71 4.46
CA LYS A 200 26.52 -10.94 3.80
C LYS A 200 25.83 -11.92 4.75
N ASN A 201 25.81 -11.63 6.04
CA ASN A 201 25.45 -12.62 7.05
C ASN A 201 23.96 -12.64 7.37
N TYR A 202 23.28 -11.51 7.24
CA TYR A 202 21.87 -11.40 7.59
C TYR A 202 20.92 -11.58 6.40
N ALA A 203 21.20 -10.94 5.27
CA ALA A 203 20.31 -10.87 4.10
C ALA A 203 21.14 -10.89 2.79
N SER A 204 20.52 -11.33 1.69
CA SER A 204 21.25 -11.70 0.46
C SER A 204 21.62 -10.52 -0.43
N ARG A 205 20.92 -9.38 -0.29
CA ARG A 205 21.05 -8.20 -1.18
C ARG A 205 21.62 -6.97 -0.49
N LEU A 206 22.26 -7.14 0.67
CA LEU A 206 22.83 -6.07 1.49
C LEU A 206 24.37 -6.00 1.45
N ASP A 207 25.01 -6.82 0.62
CA ASP A 207 26.46 -6.87 0.53
C ASP A 207 27.05 -5.72 -0.29
N THR A 208 26.28 -5.24 -1.27
CA THR A 208 26.61 -4.13 -2.16
C THR A 208 25.35 -3.32 -2.49
N CYS A 209 25.54 -2.07 -2.90
CA CYS A 209 24.51 -1.23 -3.50
C CYS A 209 25.02 -0.63 -4.82
N GLN A 210 24.13 0.03 -5.57
CA GLN A 210 24.45 0.63 -6.86
C GLN A 210 24.64 2.15 -6.82
N ARG A 211 23.95 2.80 -5.88
CA ARG A 211 24.04 4.23 -5.61
C ARG A 211 24.19 4.45 -4.11
N ALA A 212 25.04 5.39 -3.72
CA ALA A 212 25.13 5.84 -2.35
C ALA A 212 25.20 7.36 -2.28
N SER A 213 24.46 7.95 -1.34
CA SER A 213 24.28 9.40 -1.22
C SER A 213 24.41 9.85 0.23
N ILE A 214 24.87 11.07 0.45
CA ILE A 214 24.78 11.79 1.73
C ILE A 214 23.97 13.06 1.55
N PHE A 215 23.05 13.34 2.47
CA PHE A 215 22.11 14.47 2.39
C PHE A 215 22.45 15.56 3.41
N PHE A 216 22.53 16.81 2.96
CA PHE A 216 22.91 17.96 3.79
C PHE A 216 22.27 19.26 3.31
N TYR A 217 22.22 20.26 4.19
CA TYR A 217 21.75 21.61 3.92
C TYR A 217 22.80 22.59 4.46
N ASN A 218 23.33 23.45 3.60
CA ASN A 218 24.44 24.34 3.92
C ASN A 218 24.09 25.80 3.64
N ARG A 219 24.41 26.67 4.60
CA ARG A 219 24.32 28.12 4.46
C ARG A 219 25.66 28.78 4.11
N GLY A 220 26.75 28.08 4.36
CA GLY A 220 28.08 28.42 3.85
C GLY A 220 28.60 27.31 2.95
N THR A 221 29.81 27.48 2.41
CA THR A 221 30.44 26.47 1.56
C THR A 221 30.74 25.18 2.35
N THR A 222 30.54 24.04 1.72
CA THR A 222 30.81 22.71 2.30
C THR A 222 31.71 21.92 1.35
N THR A 223 32.83 21.38 1.84
CA THR A 223 33.69 20.47 1.09
C THR A 223 33.64 19.07 1.68
N LEU A 224 33.28 18.10 0.85
CA LEU A 224 33.16 16.68 1.22
C LEU A 224 34.12 15.84 0.40
N SER A 225 34.73 14.85 1.04
CA SER A 225 35.44 13.77 0.34
C SER A 225 34.69 12.45 0.49
N VAL A 226 34.57 11.69 -0.59
CA VAL A 226 33.95 10.37 -0.62
C VAL A 226 34.96 9.32 -1.06
N ARG A 227 34.97 8.17 -0.38
CA ARG A 227 35.78 7.01 -0.74
C ARG A 227 34.89 5.78 -0.89
N VAL A 228 34.87 5.21 -2.09
CA VAL A 228 34.15 3.96 -2.41
C VAL A 228 35.13 2.78 -2.36
N ASN A 229 34.73 1.68 -1.73
CA ASN A 229 35.50 0.42 -1.66
C ASN A 229 36.96 0.58 -1.19
N ARG A 230 37.21 1.56 -0.31
CA ARG A 230 38.56 1.94 0.16
C ARG A 230 39.54 2.34 -0.95
N GLY A 231 39.02 2.77 -2.10
CA GLY A 231 39.82 3.31 -3.21
C GLY A 231 40.31 4.74 -2.98
N GLU A 232 40.56 5.46 -4.07
CA GLU A 232 40.89 6.88 -4.03
C GLU A 232 39.69 7.73 -3.56
N ALA A 233 39.98 8.87 -2.94
CA ALA A 233 38.95 9.79 -2.50
C ALA A 233 38.66 10.81 -3.61
N THR A 234 37.39 11.07 -3.85
CA THR A 234 36.92 12.17 -4.69
C THR A 234 36.44 13.29 -3.77
N THR A 235 36.91 14.52 -4.00
CA THR A 235 36.55 15.68 -3.18
C THR A 235 35.76 16.67 -4.01
N GLU A 236 34.64 17.14 -3.47
CA GLU A 236 33.77 18.12 -4.10
C GLU A 236 33.41 19.23 -3.11
N THR A 237 33.20 20.43 -3.64
CA THR A 237 32.80 21.61 -2.88
C THR A 237 31.43 22.06 -3.36
N PHE A 238 30.54 22.30 -2.41
CA PHE A 238 29.15 22.67 -2.61
C PHE A 238 28.92 24.10 -2.11
N GLU A 239 28.44 24.96 -3.01
CA GLU A 239 27.97 26.30 -2.65
C GLU A 239 26.58 26.23 -2.02
N PRO A 240 26.17 27.21 -1.20
CA PRO A 240 24.83 27.23 -0.62
C PRO A 240 23.78 27.54 -1.70
N ILE A 241 22.72 26.72 -1.77
CA ILE A 241 21.64 26.86 -2.77
C ILE A 241 20.24 26.98 -2.15
N ASP A 242 20.13 27.26 -0.85
CA ASP A 242 18.87 27.38 -0.08
C ASP A 242 17.93 26.15 -0.10
N ASP A 243 18.35 25.05 -0.71
CA ASP A 243 17.64 23.76 -0.81
C ASP A 243 18.44 22.61 -0.17
N LEU A 244 17.82 21.43 -0.02
CA LEU A 244 18.57 20.22 0.36
C LEU A 244 19.58 19.89 -0.76
N GLN A 245 20.77 19.43 -0.39
CA GLN A 245 21.81 18.96 -1.31
C GLN A 245 22.19 17.51 -1.03
N GLU A 246 22.66 16.85 -2.07
CA GLU A 246 23.25 15.52 -1.97
C GLU A 246 24.61 15.44 -2.68
N MET A 247 25.52 14.64 -2.11
CA MET A 247 26.68 14.13 -2.83
C MET A 247 26.47 12.65 -3.08
N THR A 248 26.45 12.26 -4.36
CA THR A 248 26.10 10.92 -4.81
C THR A 248 27.25 10.25 -5.55
N VAL A 249 27.45 8.96 -5.28
CA VAL A 249 28.36 8.08 -6.03
C VAL A 249 27.62 6.85 -6.55
N GLU A 250 28.01 6.38 -7.72
CA GLU A 250 27.43 5.20 -8.36
C GLU A 250 28.50 4.15 -8.67
N GLY A 251 28.10 2.88 -8.72
CA GLY A 251 28.96 1.75 -9.04
C GLY A 251 28.62 0.52 -8.21
N ASN A 252 29.51 -0.47 -8.16
CA ASN A 252 29.34 -1.61 -7.27
C ASN A 252 29.90 -1.30 -5.88
N ILE A 253 29.07 -0.77 -4.98
CA ILE A 253 29.50 -0.16 -3.71
C ILE A 253 29.32 -1.17 -2.57
N GLY A 254 30.42 -1.77 -2.10
CA GLY A 254 30.43 -2.61 -0.89
C GLY A 254 30.80 -1.84 0.38
N SER A 255 31.46 -0.69 0.24
CA SER A 255 31.68 0.27 1.33
C SER A 255 31.78 1.67 0.79
N VAL A 256 31.30 2.64 1.57
CA VAL A 256 31.39 4.06 1.24
C VAL A 256 31.65 4.85 2.52
N ARG A 257 32.61 5.78 2.46
CA ARG A 257 32.92 6.71 3.54
C ARG A 257 32.86 8.13 3.02
N TRP A 258 32.09 8.98 3.69
CA TRP A 258 32.18 10.42 3.54
C TRP A 258 32.99 11.02 4.70
N THR A 259 33.83 11.98 4.38
CA THR A 259 34.58 12.81 5.34
C THR A 259 34.27 14.27 5.07
N VAL A 260 34.01 15.02 6.13
CA VAL A 260 33.79 16.46 6.06
C VAL A 260 35.16 17.15 6.13
N GLU A 261 35.62 17.67 4.99
CA GLU A 261 36.88 18.42 4.89
C GLU A 261 36.71 19.83 5.44
N SER A 262 35.60 20.48 5.09
CA SER A 262 35.16 21.76 5.63
C SER A 262 33.63 21.85 5.58
N ALA A 263 33.03 22.48 6.57
CA ALA A 263 31.59 22.72 6.61
C ALA A 263 31.31 23.99 7.40
N ASP A 264 30.87 25.04 6.72
CA ASP A 264 30.35 26.23 7.37
C ASP A 264 28.83 26.14 7.46
N SER A 265 28.29 26.25 8.69
CA SER A 265 26.85 26.34 8.94
C SER A 265 26.04 25.28 8.21
N THR A 266 26.56 24.04 8.19
CA THR A 266 26.00 22.90 7.45
C THR A 266 25.35 21.91 8.40
N LEU A 267 24.15 21.47 8.05
CA LEU A 267 23.42 20.39 8.71
C LEU A 267 23.41 19.16 7.82
N PHE A 268 23.64 17.98 8.40
CA PHE A 268 23.55 16.70 7.71
C PHE A 268 22.33 15.95 8.23
N TYR A 269 21.74 15.07 7.41
CA TYR A 269 20.50 14.39 7.73
C TYR A 269 20.59 12.86 7.67
N GLY A 270 21.48 12.32 6.86
CA GLY A 270 21.70 10.89 6.74
C GLY A 270 22.36 10.52 5.42
N LEU A 271 22.38 9.22 5.18
CA LEU A 271 22.93 8.60 3.99
C LEU A 271 21.91 7.62 3.39
N ALA A 272 22.08 7.27 2.13
CA ALA A 272 21.37 6.17 1.52
C ALA A 272 22.34 5.22 0.81
N MET A 273 22.03 3.92 0.86
CA MET A 273 22.66 2.89 0.04
C MET A 273 21.56 2.12 -0.69
N ASP A 274 21.41 2.38 -1.99
CA ASP A 274 20.26 1.95 -2.78
C ASP A 274 20.68 1.19 -4.06
N GLY A 275 19.74 0.44 -4.62
CA GLY A 275 19.76 0.06 -6.03
C GLY A 275 19.32 1.22 -6.94
N THR A 276 19.63 1.14 -8.23
CA THR A 276 19.09 2.07 -9.24
C THR A 276 17.71 1.66 -9.75
N SER A 277 17.23 0.47 -9.38
CA SER A 277 15.88 -0.03 -9.65
C SER A 277 15.43 -1.03 -8.57
N GLY A 278 14.13 -1.30 -8.50
CA GLY A 278 13.56 -2.26 -7.55
C GLY A 278 13.27 -1.63 -6.19
N ILE A 279 13.22 -2.44 -5.13
CA ILE A 279 12.74 -2.00 -3.81
C ILE A 279 13.86 -1.34 -3.00
N VAL A 280 13.51 -0.18 -2.46
CA VAL A 280 14.23 0.49 -1.38
C VAL A 280 13.29 0.62 -0.19
N LEU A 281 13.73 0.18 0.99
CA LEU A 281 12.96 0.30 2.23
C LEU A 281 13.79 1.04 3.27
N ASP A 282 13.36 2.26 3.59
CA ASP A 282 13.95 3.10 4.60
C ASP A 282 13.31 2.86 5.96
N ASN A 283 14.14 2.71 6.98
CA ASN A 283 13.68 2.49 8.35
C ASN A 283 13.89 3.76 9.18
N PHE A 284 12.79 4.39 9.57
CA PHE A 284 12.74 5.56 10.44
C PHE A 284 12.21 5.18 11.82
N SER A 285 13.04 4.46 12.56
CA SER A 285 12.75 4.06 13.94
C SER A 285 13.09 5.14 14.95
N LEU A 286 12.13 5.51 15.80
CA LEU A 286 12.36 6.35 16.98
C LEU A 286 11.84 5.61 18.22
N ARG A 287 12.75 5.00 18.99
CA ARG A 287 12.39 4.27 20.22
C ARG A 287 11.59 5.19 21.16
N GLY A 288 10.47 4.70 21.65
CA GLY A 288 9.60 5.43 22.57
C GLY A 288 8.69 6.47 21.90
N SER A 289 8.77 6.65 20.57
CA SER A 289 7.90 7.59 19.87
C SER A 289 6.45 7.10 19.81
N SER A 290 5.52 8.04 19.89
CA SER A 290 4.10 7.83 19.63
C SER A 290 3.71 8.10 18.17
N GLY A 291 4.64 8.57 17.33
CA GLY A 291 4.39 9.05 15.97
C GLY A 291 4.02 10.53 15.88
N LEU A 292 3.61 11.15 17.00
CA LEU A 292 3.26 12.57 17.04
C LEU A 292 4.44 13.52 16.79
N SER A 293 5.67 13.02 16.93
CA SER A 293 6.90 13.77 16.68
C SER A 293 7.07 14.16 15.21
N LEU A 294 6.46 13.43 14.28
CA LEU A 294 6.57 13.70 12.84
C LEU A 294 6.02 15.08 12.46
N ARG A 295 5.01 15.57 13.18
CA ARG A 295 4.46 16.95 13.02
C ARG A 295 5.47 18.05 13.28
N SER A 296 6.55 17.72 14.01
CA SER A 296 7.60 18.69 14.33
C SER A 296 8.66 18.82 13.26
N VAL A 297 8.70 17.89 12.30
CA VAL A 297 9.59 18.00 11.15
C VAL A 297 8.99 19.04 10.21
N PRO A 298 9.75 20.07 9.79
CA PRO A 298 9.22 21.10 8.90
C PRO A 298 8.74 20.51 7.57
N VAL A 299 7.53 20.89 7.12
CA VAL A 299 6.96 20.43 5.84
C VAL A 299 7.90 20.73 4.67
N TRP A 300 8.50 21.93 4.64
CA TRP A 300 9.40 22.34 3.57
C TRP A 300 10.58 21.37 3.44
N MET A 301 11.23 21.01 4.55
CA MET A 301 12.33 20.04 4.54
C MET A 301 11.87 18.64 4.10
N MET A 302 10.66 18.21 4.46
CA MET A 302 10.11 16.95 3.94
C MET A 302 9.84 17.01 2.44
N ARG A 303 9.44 18.17 1.89
CA ARG A 303 9.30 18.37 0.44
C ARG A 303 10.64 18.33 -0.28
N GLU A 304 11.67 18.95 0.29
CA GLU A 304 13.05 18.82 -0.23
C GLU A 304 13.49 17.34 -0.31
N PHE A 305 13.22 16.57 0.75
CA PHE A 305 13.43 15.12 0.73
C PHE A 305 12.56 14.42 -0.31
N ASN A 306 11.33 14.86 -0.54
CA ASN A 306 10.47 14.28 -1.56
C ASN A 306 11.01 14.49 -2.98
N GLU A 307 11.65 15.63 -3.25
CA GLU A 307 12.23 15.93 -4.57
C GLU A 307 13.44 15.03 -4.87
N GLN A 308 14.31 14.80 -3.88
CA GLN A 308 15.50 13.95 -4.05
C GLN A 308 15.21 12.46 -3.85
N ARG A 309 14.26 12.14 -2.96
CA ARG A 309 13.95 10.79 -2.50
C ARG A 309 12.43 10.60 -2.38
N PRO A 310 11.69 10.58 -3.50
CA PRO A 310 10.25 10.40 -3.48
C PRO A 310 9.89 9.00 -2.96
N TYR A 311 8.90 8.95 -2.07
CA TYR A 311 8.32 7.70 -1.57
C TYR A 311 7.07 7.32 -2.36
N ASP A 312 6.95 6.03 -2.65
CA ASP A 312 5.77 5.41 -3.26
C ASP A 312 4.80 4.88 -2.19
N LEU A 313 5.34 4.50 -1.03
CA LEU A 313 4.58 4.05 0.13
C LEU A 313 5.19 4.60 1.43
N ILE A 314 4.34 5.14 2.29
CA ILE A 314 4.67 5.53 3.67
C ILE A 314 3.89 4.61 4.61
N ILE A 315 4.60 3.87 5.46
CA ILE A 315 4.03 3.00 6.48
C ILE A 315 4.17 3.69 7.83
N LEU A 316 3.06 3.83 8.56
CA LEU A 316 3.01 4.38 9.91
C LEU A 316 2.67 3.27 10.91
N GLN A 317 3.64 2.85 11.71
CA GLN A 317 3.47 1.81 12.72
C GLN A 317 3.81 2.35 14.12
N TYR A 318 2.79 2.82 14.82
CA TYR A 318 2.92 3.38 16.17
C TYR A 318 1.81 2.87 17.09
N GLY A 319 1.92 3.23 18.37
CA GLY A 319 0.85 3.03 19.36
C GLY A 319 1.30 2.22 20.58
N LEU A 320 2.42 1.50 20.49
CA LEU A 320 2.92 0.66 21.59
C LEU A 320 3.22 1.49 22.85
N ASN A 321 3.75 2.70 22.66
CA ASN A 321 4.08 3.66 23.71
C ASN A 321 2.88 4.49 24.20
N VAL A 322 1.70 4.29 23.63
CA VAL A 322 0.47 5.04 23.94
C VAL A 322 -0.56 4.14 24.61
N ALA A 323 -0.56 2.85 24.30
CA ALA A 323 -1.42 1.85 24.94
C ALA A 323 -1.15 1.78 26.46
N THR A 324 -2.23 1.73 27.26
CA THR A 324 -2.17 1.61 28.73
C THR A 324 -3.26 0.66 29.23
N GLU A 325 -3.11 0.14 30.45
CA GLU A 325 -4.07 -0.78 31.07
C GLU A 325 -5.47 -0.19 31.25
N ARG A 326 -5.56 1.13 31.44
CA ARG A 326 -6.82 1.87 31.61
C ARG A 326 -7.22 2.66 30.35
N GLY A 327 -6.52 2.44 29.24
CA GLY A 327 -6.73 3.16 27.99
C GLY A 327 -8.08 2.87 27.36
N ARG A 328 -9.01 3.82 27.45
CA ARG A 328 -10.35 3.72 26.85
C ARG A 328 -10.63 4.79 25.80
N ASN A 329 -9.99 5.94 25.94
CA ASN A 329 -10.16 7.08 25.05
C ASN A 329 -8.78 7.48 24.51
N TYR A 330 -8.68 7.55 23.18
CA TYR A 330 -7.48 7.95 22.46
C TYR A 330 -7.72 9.16 21.56
N ASP A 331 -8.81 9.92 21.76
CA ASP A 331 -9.23 11.03 20.89
C ASP A 331 -8.11 12.04 20.67
N ARG A 332 -7.43 12.47 21.76
CA ARG A 332 -6.33 13.44 21.66
C ARG A 332 -5.13 12.89 20.90
N TYR A 333 -4.86 11.60 21.05
CA TYR A 333 -3.78 10.94 20.33
C TYR A 333 -4.12 10.85 18.84
N ILE A 334 -5.33 10.41 18.51
CA ILE A 334 -5.81 10.29 17.13
C ILE A 334 -5.89 11.65 16.44
N ALA A 335 -6.43 12.69 17.09
CA ALA A 335 -6.41 14.04 16.56
C ALA A 335 -4.98 14.50 16.23
N GLY A 336 -4.00 14.11 17.06
CA GLY A 336 -2.60 14.36 16.76
C GLY A 336 -2.08 13.56 15.58
N MET A 337 -2.47 12.29 15.43
CA MET A 337 -2.08 11.46 14.30
C MET A 337 -2.76 11.87 12.99
N GLN A 338 -3.99 12.40 13.02
CA GLN A 338 -4.65 13.03 11.87
C GLN A 338 -3.75 14.13 11.30
N THR A 339 -3.32 15.07 12.14
CA THR A 339 -2.37 16.11 11.72
C THR A 339 -1.05 15.52 11.20
N THR A 340 -0.55 14.42 11.78
CA THR A 340 0.64 13.72 11.22
C THR A 340 0.38 13.20 9.80
N VAL A 341 -0.77 12.57 9.55
CA VAL A 341 -1.13 12.02 8.24
C VAL A 341 -1.33 13.15 7.23
N GLU A 342 -2.04 14.22 7.57
CA GLU A 342 -2.21 15.41 6.74
C GLU A 342 -0.86 16.03 6.36
N HIS A 343 0.03 16.17 7.34
CA HIS A 343 1.39 16.70 7.15
C HIS A 343 2.20 15.86 6.15
N LEU A 344 2.07 14.53 6.21
CA LEU A 344 2.72 13.62 5.27
C LEU A 344 2.07 13.65 3.88
N LYS A 345 0.75 13.76 3.78
CA LYS A 345 0.05 13.93 2.49
C LYS A 345 0.45 15.22 1.79
N GLU A 346 0.70 16.28 2.55
CA GLU A 346 1.17 17.58 2.06
C GLU A 346 2.63 17.51 1.56
N ALA A 347 3.49 16.82 2.31
CA ALA A 347 4.92 16.71 1.97
C ALA A 347 5.19 15.70 0.84
N PHE A 348 4.44 14.59 0.81
CA PHE A 348 4.60 13.49 -0.15
C PHE A 348 3.28 13.27 -0.92
N PRO A 349 2.92 14.19 -1.84
CA PRO A 349 1.62 14.17 -2.51
C PRO A 349 1.37 12.96 -3.41
N GLN A 350 2.40 12.24 -3.81
CA GLN A 350 2.30 11.03 -4.63
C GLN A 350 2.24 9.72 -3.83
N ALA A 351 2.63 9.74 -2.56
CA ALA A 351 2.80 8.51 -1.79
C ALA A 351 1.45 7.90 -1.38
N ALA A 352 1.37 6.57 -1.47
CA ALA A 352 0.39 5.79 -0.73
C ALA A 352 0.72 5.86 0.77
N ILE A 353 -0.30 5.79 1.63
CA ILE A 353 -0.12 5.73 3.08
C ILE A 353 -0.80 4.47 3.62
N LEU A 354 -0.06 3.72 4.44
CA LEU A 354 -0.55 2.55 5.16
C LEU A 354 -0.37 2.77 6.67
N VAL A 355 -1.48 2.81 7.40
CA VAL A 355 -1.49 2.76 8.87
C VAL A 355 -1.44 1.29 9.29
N VAL A 356 -0.36 0.92 9.98
CA VAL A 356 -0.26 -0.39 10.64
C VAL A 356 -0.67 -0.20 12.09
N SER A 357 -1.66 -0.98 12.53
CA SER A 357 -2.15 -0.88 13.91
C SER A 357 -1.04 -1.17 14.93
N VAL A 358 -1.26 -0.75 16.17
CA VAL A 358 -0.51 -1.28 17.30
C VAL A 358 -0.60 -2.81 17.31
N GLY A 359 0.51 -3.47 17.65
CA GLY A 359 0.54 -4.93 17.86
C GLY A 359 0.01 -5.29 19.24
N ASP A 360 -0.02 -6.58 19.55
CA ASP A 360 -0.35 -7.01 20.89
C ASP A 360 0.77 -6.65 21.89
N ARG A 361 0.35 -6.40 23.13
CA ARG A 361 1.20 -6.14 24.28
C ARG A 361 0.50 -6.68 25.49
N ASP A 362 1.14 -7.60 26.19
CA ASP A 362 0.56 -8.18 27.39
C ASP A 362 1.07 -7.48 28.65
N TYR A 363 0.24 -7.53 29.68
CA TYR A 363 0.60 -7.11 31.02
C TYR A 363 0.26 -8.23 32.02
N LYS A 364 0.88 -8.17 33.20
CA LYS A 364 0.55 -9.08 34.30
C LYS A 364 -0.54 -8.43 35.15
N THR A 365 -1.64 -9.15 35.36
CA THR A 365 -2.70 -8.74 36.28
C THR A 365 -2.21 -8.76 37.74
N GLU A 366 -3.01 -8.23 38.66
CA GLU A 366 -2.74 -8.30 40.10
C GLU A 366 -2.61 -9.76 40.60
N GLU A 367 -3.27 -10.69 39.92
CA GLU A 367 -3.24 -12.14 40.19
C GLU A 367 -2.06 -12.86 39.50
N GLY A 368 -1.26 -12.14 38.71
CA GLY A 368 -0.09 -12.68 38.00
C GLY A 368 -0.38 -13.32 36.65
N GLU A 369 -1.62 -13.27 36.18
CA GLU A 369 -2.00 -13.77 34.86
C GLU A 369 -1.54 -12.83 33.75
N LEU A 370 -1.09 -13.38 32.63
CA LEU A 370 -0.77 -12.61 31.43
C LEU A 370 -2.02 -12.42 30.58
N ARG A 371 -2.29 -11.17 30.20
CA ARG A 371 -3.42 -10.82 29.32
C ARG A 371 -3.03 -9.65 28.42
N THR A 372 -3.65 -9.57 27.24
CA THR A 372 -3.58 -8.38 26.38
C THR A 372 -3.97 -7.14 27.17
N MET A 373 -3.14 -6.12 27.06
CA MET A 373 -3.39 -4.82 27.66
C MET A 373 -4.70 -4.25 27.09
N PRO A 374 -5.72 -3.95 27.92
CA PRO A 374 -7.04 -3.55 27.44
C PRO A 374 -7.05 -2.36 26.47
N GLY A 375 -6.11 -1.43 26.62
CA GLY A 375 -5.96 -0.28 25.73
C GLY A 375 -5.64 -0.64 24.28
N ILE A 376 -5.05 -1.81 24.01
CA ILE A 376 -4.66 -2.25 22.66
C ILE A 376 -5.88 -2.36 21.76
N LYS A 377 -6.90 -3.12 22.18
CA LYS A 377 -8.12 -3.33 21.40
C LYS A 377 -8.82 -2.02 21.05
N ASN A 378 -8.90 -1.09 22.01
CA ASN A 378 -9.47 0.22 21.77
C ASN A 378 -8.62 0.98 20.75
N LEU A 379 -7.31 1.05 20.96
CA LEU A 379 -6.39 1.79 20.10
C LEU A 379 -6.41 1.29 18.65
N VAL A 380 -6.49 -0.02 18.43
CA VAL A 380 -6.63 -0.61 17.08
C VAL A 380 -7.84 -0.03 16.35
N ARG A 381 -9.00 0.08 17.01
CA ARG A 381 -10.22 0.65 16.39
C ARG A 381 -10.09 2.15 16.14
N TYR A 382 -9.44 2.88 17.03
CA TYR A 382 -9.11 4.28 16.82
C TYR A 382 -8.16 4.49 15.62
N GLN A 383 -7.18 3.60 15.42
CA GLN A 383 -6.27 3.66 14.27
C GLN A 383 -6.93 3.24 12.96
N GLN A 384 -7.88 2.30 13.01
CA GLN A 384 -8.69 1.93 11.86
C GLN A 384 -9.60 3.09 11.42
N ASN A 385 -10.26 3.74 12.37
CA ASN A 385 -11.08 4.93 12.10
C ASN A 385 -10.22 6.08 11.56
N LEU A 386 -9.02 6.31 12.12
CA LEU A 386 -8.07 7.27 11.57
C LEU A 386 -7.79 7.01 10.09
N ALA A 387 -7.51 5.75 9.73
CA ALA A 387 -7.23 5.40 8.34
C ALA A 387 -8.44 5.63 7.43
N ALA A 388 -9.65 5.32 7.91
CA ALA A 388 -10.89 5.56 7.19
C ALA A 388 -11.20 7.05 7.01
N ASP A 389 -11.11 7.84 8.08
CA ASP A 389 -11.35 9.29 8.07
C ASP A 389 -10.34 10.02 7.17
N GLU A 390 -9.10 9.52 7.14
CA GLU A 390 -8.03 10.05 6.28
C GLU A 390 -8.03 9.45 4.87
N ALA A 391 -8.94 8.54 4.51
CA ALA A 391 -8.97 7.87 3.21
C ALA A 391 -7.60 7.24 2.81
N VAL A 392 -6.95 6.58 3.77
CA VAL A 392 -5.69 5.83 3.59
C VAL A 392 -5.88 4.35 3.89
N ALA A 393 -4.86 3.54 3.62
CA ALA A 393 -4.95 2.11 3.88
C ALA A 393 -4.67 1.75 5.35
N PHE A 394 -5.23 0.63 5.82
CA PHE A 394 -5.07 0.10 7.17
C PHE A 394 -4.67 -1.38 7.15
N TRP A 395 -3.77 -1.78 8.04
CA TRP A 395 -3.47 -3.19 8.30
C TRP A 395 -3.46 -3.48 9.80
N ASN A 396 -4.25 -4.47 10.21
CA ASN A 396 -4.43 -4.83 11.61
C ASN A 396 -3.34 -5.81 12.08
N MET A 397 -2.20 -5.28 12.51
CA MET A 397 -1.10 -6.10 13.02
C MET A 397 -1.51 -6.91 14.27
N PHE A 398 -2.38 -6.36 15.14
CA PHE A 398 -2.87 -7.08 16.31
C PHE A 398 -3.62 -8.37 15.93
N GLU A 399 -4.54 -8.30 14.96
CA GLU A 399 -5.23 -9.49 14.45
C GLU A 399 -4.27 -10.42 13.69
N ALA A 400 -3.34 -9.86 12.90
CA ALA A 400 -2.33 -10.65 12.19
C ALA A 400 -1.43 -11.46 13.14
N MET A 401 -1.11 -10.92 14.32
CA MET A 401 -0.35 -11.63 15.36
C MET A 401 -1.11 -12.81 15.98
N GLY A 402 -2.44 -12.88 15.82
CA GLY A 402 -3.30 -13.87 16.47
C GLY A 402 -4.32 -13.27 17.45
N GLY A 403 -4.29 -11.95 17.66
CA GLY A 403 -5.21 -11.25 18.56
C GLY A 403 -4.79 -11.37 20.03
N GLU A 404 -5.76 -11.67 20.90
CA GLU A 404 -5.54 -11.64 22.36
C GLU A 404 -4.52 -12.68 22.83
N GLY A 405 -3.55 -12.25 23.64
CA GLY A 405 -2.50 -13.08 24.21
C GLY A 405 -1.42 -13.51 23.22
N SER A 406 -1.47 -13.00 21.98
CA SER A 406 -0.51 -13.35 20.94
C SER A 406 0.90 -12.91 21.31
N MET A 407 1.07 -11.82 22.09
CA MET A 407 2.40 -11.44 22.56
C MET A 407 2.98 -12.46 23.55
N ALA A 408 2.21 -12.94 24.53
CA ALA A 408 2.66 -14.00 25.43
C ALA A 408 2.97 -15.29 24.68
N GLU A 409 2.16 -15.66 23.68
CA GLU A 409 2.45 -16.79 22.80
C GLU A 409 3.80 -16.61 22.08
N MET A 410 4.08 -15.42 21.54
CA MET A 410 5.37 -15.09 20.93
C MET A 410 6.54 -15.14 21.92
N VAL A 411 6.35 -14.70 23.17
CA VAL A 411 7.38 -14.80 24.22
C VAL A 411 7.68 -16.27 24.55
N HIS A 412 6.65 -17.10 24.68
CA HIS A 412 6.76 -18.49 25.09
C HIS A 412 7.01 -19.48 23.94
N ALA A 413 7.00 -19.01 22.69
CA ALA A 413 7.39 -19.78 21.52
C ALA A 413 8.79 -20.39 21.67
N LYS A 414 9.04 -21.49 20.96
CA LYS A 414 10.34 -22.18 20.95
C LYS A 414 10.83 -22.33 19.50
N PRO A 415 11.81 -21.54 19.05
CA PRO A 415 12.51 -20.46 19.77
C PRO A 415 11.62 -19.24 20.03
N SER A 416 11.94 -18.47 21.06
CA SER A 416 11.17 -17.27 21.44
C SER A 416 11.24 -16.19 20.35
N LEU A 417 10.11 -15.53 20.10
CA LEU A 417 9.91 -14.48 19.10
C LEU A 417 9.87 -13.08 19.74
N ALA A 418 9.65 -12.98 21.05
CA ALA A 418 9.59 -11.72 21.79
C ALA A 418 10.35 -11.78 23.12
N ASN A 419 10.61 -10.63 23.72
CA ASN A 419 11.33 -10.50 24.97
C ASN A 419 10.39 -10.75 26.17
N TYR A 420 10.94 -11.18 27.30
CA TYR A 420 10.19 -11.45 28.54
C TYR A 420 9.57 -10.21 29.21
N ASP A 421 9.65 -9.05 28.57
CA ASP A 421 8.89 -7.85 28.94
C ASP A 421 7.47 -7.82 28.36
N TYR A 422 7.10 -8.85 27.57
CA TYR A 422 5.79 -9.03 26.95
C TYR A 422 5.35 -7.82 26.13
N THR A 423 6.33 -7.09 25.59
CA THR A 423 6.12 -5.87 24.82
C THR A 423 6.97 -5.90 23.56
N HIS A 424 8.27 -6.16 23.66
CA HIS A 424 9.20 -6.00 22.55
C HIS A 424 9.47 -7.31 21.83
N ILE A 425 9.29 -7.33 20.51
CA ILE A 425 9.72 -8.44 19.65
C ILE A 425 11.25 -8.48 19.50
N ASN A 426 11.80 -9.68 19.28
CA ASN A 426 13.20 -9.85 18.89
C ASN A 426 13.30 -10.04 17.36
N PHE A 427 14.51 -10.15 16.78
CA PHE A 427 14.69 -10.33 15.32
C PHE A 427 13.91 -11.52 14.72
N ARG A 428 13.68 -12.61 15.48
CA ARG A 428 12.85 -13.73 15.00
C ARG A 428 11.37 -13.34 14.94
N GLY A 429 10.87 -12.62 15.93
CA GLY A 429 9.52 -12.07 15.91
C GLY A 429 9.34 -11.01 14.83
N GLY A 430 10.34 -10.14 14.64
CA GLY A 430 10.38 -9.19 13.54
C GLY A 430 10.27 -9.87 12.18
N LYS A 431 11.04 -10.94 11.95
CA LYS A 431 10.91 -11.78 10.75
C LYS A 431 9.52 -12.39 10.58
N TYR A 432 8.92 -12.90 11.65
CA TYR A 432 7.58 -13.47 11.61
C TYR A 432 6.53 -12.42 11.20
N LEU A 433 6.53 -11.25 11.84
CA LEU A 433 5.58 -10.16 11.52
C LEU A 433 5.83 -9.55 10.14
N ALA A 434 7.10 -9.43 9.73
CA ALA A 434 7.46 -9.04 8.37
C ALA A 434 6.85 -9.99 7.33
N GLY A 435 6.83 -11.29 7.62
CA GLY A 435 6.22 -12.31 6.76
C GLY A 435 4.72 -12.07 6.56
N LEU A 436 4.00 -11.84 7.65
CA LEU A 436 2.56 -11.55 7.62
C LEU A 436 2.24 -10.27 6.84
N LEU A 437 3.01 -9.21 7.06
CA LEU A 437 2.84 -7.95 6.32
C LEU A 437 3.18 -8.12 4.83
N TYR A 438 4.27 -8.84 4.52
CA TYR A 438 4.65 -9.15 3.15
C TYR A 438 3.54 -9.91 2.41
N GLU A 439 3.00 -10.98 3.00
CA GLU A 439 1.90 -11.75 2.42
C GLU A 439 0.68 -10.87 2.14
N SER A 440 0.34 -9.98 3.07
CA SER A 440 -0.76 -9.03 2.93
C SER A 440 -0.52 -8.03 1.80
N LEU A 441 0.70 -7.50 1.65
CA LEU A 441 1.08 -6.61 0.56
C LEU A 441 1.03 -7.31 -0.81
N ILE A 442 1.53 -8.55 -0.89
CA ILE A 442 1.50 -9.34 -2.14
C ILE A 442 0.07 -9.69 -2.51
N TYR A 443 -0.75 -10.10 -1.54
CA TYR A 443 -2.14 -10.42 -1.82
C TYR A 443 -2.95 -9.19 -2.24
N GLY A 444 -2.73 -8.04 -1.62
CA GLY A 444 -3.35 -6.79 -2.06
C GLY A 444 -2.96 -6.42 -3.50
N LYS A 445 -1.70 -6.64 -3.90
CA LYS A 445 -1.26 -6.51 -5.30
C LYS A 445 -1.99 -7.48 -6.23
N GLU A 446 -2.16 -8.74 -5.84
CA GLU A 446 -2.94 -9.73 -6.61
C GLU A 446 -4.40 -9.28 -6.78
N GLN A 447 -5.05 -8.74 -5.74
CA GLN A 447 -6.41 -8.22 -5.85
C GLN A 447 -6.50 -7.01 -6.78
N TYR A 448 -5.53 -6.10 -6.70
CA TYR A 448 -5.43 -4.96 -7.59
C TYR A 448 -5.30 -5.41 -9.06
N ASP A 449 -4.49 -6.43 -9.36
CA ASP A 449 -4.34 -6.96 -10.73
C ASP A 449 -5.64 -7.58 -11.25
N ARG A 450 -6.32 -8.37 -10.40
CA ARG A 450 -7.62 -8.96 -10.73
C ARG A 450 -8.68 -7.88 -10.99
N ARG A 451 -8.69 -6.83 -10.17
CA ARG A 451 -9.60 -5.70 -10.32
C ARG A 451 -9.34 -4.95 -11.62
N ARG A 452 -8.08 -4.70 -11.95
CA ARG A 452 -7.70 -4.08 -13.22
C ARG A 452 -8.13 -4.92 -14.41
N ALA A 453 -7.80 -6.21 -14.43
CA ALA A 453 -8.24 -7.11 -15.50
C ALA A 453 -9.77 -7.13 -15.63
N TYR A 454 -10.50 -7.15 -14.50
CA TYR A 454 -11.96 -7.11 -14.50
C TYR A 454 -12.51 -5.86 -15.18
N TYR A 455 -11.89 -4.68 -15.01
CA TYR A 455 -12.37 -3.44 -15.62
C TYR A 455 -11.77 -3.15 -17.01
N GLU A 456 -10.58 -3.68 -17.34
CA GLU A 456 -9.94 -3.52 -18.65
C GLU A 456 -10.53 -4.44 -19.75
N GLU A 457 -11.25 -5.50 -19.39
CA GLU A 457 -11.96 -6.39 -20.34
C GLU A 457 -13.24 -5.78 -20.97
N GLU A 458 -13.48 -4.47 -20.86
CA GLU A 458 -14.58 -3.78 -21.56
C GLU A 458 -14.12 -3.18 -22.91
N PRO A 459 -14.80 -3.49 -24.03
CA PRO A 459 -14.57 -2.82 -25.32
C PRO A 459 -15.14 -1.40 -25.38
#